data_AF-A0A2T2UC77-F1
#
_entry.id   AF-A0A2T2UC77-F1
#
_cell.length_a   1.000
_cell.length_b   1.000
_cell.length_c   1.000
_cell.angle_alpha   90.00
_cell.angle_beta   90.00
_cell.angle_gamma   90.00
#
_symmetry.space_group_name_H-M   'P 1'
#
loop_
_entity.id
_entity.type
_entity.pdbx_description
1 polymer ?
#
loop_
_entity_poly.entity_id
_entity_poly.type
_entity_poly.pdbx_seq_one_letter_code
_entity_poly.pdbx_strand_id
1 'polypeptide(L)'
;MLPRTKHPFTFARFVSLAILGFFLAFPLVGCDSTGSNGGGNGDGSDAVDGFTSQPAPIVVDGEGDDWAELSVRYDDAGDGDIGIEHLWMAHTEQHLFLRLTVGQPIDLLEENDLTLYLDTDNDPTTGEAALGLGAELQWTFGQRTGRLGNGQTVSHEDIGIIPLPTVRAKTFEIALDRSAEPGGQALFSGDRLRIGLSSGGDRLPDEDGGLGYEFSATEVTADGPSIDRPVA
;
A
#
# COMPACT_ATOMS: atom_id res chain seq x y z
N MET A 1 53.87 -25.71 31.58
CA MET A 1 52.46 -25.49 31.18
C MET A 1 52.35 -25.91 29.71
N LEU A 2 51.77 -27.08 29.42
CA LEU A 2 51.37 -27.55 28.08
C LEU A 2 49.84 -27.37 27.95
N PRO A 3 49.18 -27.43 26.76
CA PRO A 3 49.61 -27.95 25.44
C PRO A 3 49.33 -26.93 24.28
N ARG A 4 49.43 -27.15 22.95
CA ARG A 4 49.00 -28.26 22.07
C ARG A 4 49.45 -27.97 20.60
N THR A 5 50.03 -28.99 19.92
CA THR A 5 49.80 -29.49 18.52
C THR A 5 49.81 -28.54 17.29
N LYS A 6 50.71 -28.74 16.30
CA LYS A 6 50.56 -29.54 15.02
C LYS A 6 49.47 -28.99 14.08
N HIS A 7 49.56 -28.78 12.77
CA HIS A 7 50.47 -29.09 11.63
C HIS A 7 50.00 -28.22 10.42
N PRO A 8 50.73 -28.16 9.29
CA PRO A 8 50.47 -27.26 8.16
C PRO A 8 49.42 -27.83 7.19
N PHE A 9 48.74 -26.96 6.43
CA PHE A 9 47.96 -27.40 5.26
C PHE A 9 48.29 -26.58 4.02
N THR A 10 48.70 -27.34 3.01
CA THR A 10 49.14 -26.96 1.68
C THR A 10 47.95 -26.77 0.74
N PHE A 11 48.17 -25.86 -0.20
CA PHE A 11 47.49 -25.61 -1.48
C PHE A 11 46.87 -26.84 -2.17
N ALA A 12 45.64 -26.71 -2.66
CA ALA A 12 45.14 -27.50 -3.78
C ALA A 12 44.15 -26.68 -4.62
N ARG A 13 44.61 -26.25 -5.81
CA ARG A 13 43.75 -25.88 -6.94
C ARG A 13 43.15 -27.16 -7.51
N PHE A 14 41.85 -27.18 -7.77
CA PHE A 14 41.23 -28.18 -8.63
C PHE A 14 40.60 -27.54 -9.86
N VAL A 15 40.91 -28.19 -10.97
CA VAL A 15 40.55 -27.86 -12.35
C VAL A 15 39.17 -28.42 -12.68
N SER A 16 38.47 -27.65 -13.52
CA SER A 16 37.32 -27.94 -14.39
C SER A 16 36.93 -29.40 -14.65
N LEU A 17 35.61 -29.67 -14.67
CA LEU A 17 35.04 -30.72 -15.50
C LEU A 17 33.65 -30.30 -16.01
N ALA A 18 33.55 -30.04 -17.32
CA ALA A 18 32.29 -29.88 -18.05
C ALA A 18 31.66 -31.26 -18.27
N ILE A 19 30.37 -31.41 -17.94
CA ILE A 19 29.59 -32.61 -18.27
C ILE A 19 28.46 -32.20 -19.21
N LEU A 20 28.59 -32.69 -20.45
CA LEU A 20 27.60 -32.66 -21.51
C LEU A 20 26.61 -33.82 -21.27
N GLY A 21 25.36 -33.51 -20.95
CA GLY A 21 24.29 -34.48 -20.73
C GLY A 21 23.13 -34.28 -21.71
N PHE A 22 23.11 -35.08 -22.76
CA PHE A 22 22.03 -35.20 -23.74
C PHE A 22 20.82 -35.89 -23.10
N PHE A 23 19.69 -35.18 -22.95
CA PHE A 23 18.41 -35.77 -22.54
C PHE A 23 17.41 -35.79 -23.69
N LEU A 24 16.91 -37.00 -23.96
CA LEU A 24 15.94 -37.33 -25.00
C LEU A 24 14.60 -36.65 -24.77
N ALA A 25 14.04 -36.15 -25.88
CA ALA A 25 12.67 -35.67 -26.00
C ALA A 25 11.65 -36.81 -25.90
N PHE A 26 10.58 -36.58 -25.14
CA PHE A 26 9.27 -37.19 -25.35
C PHE A 26 8.21 -36.06 -25.32
N PRO A 27 7.34 -35.95 -26.33
CA PRO A 27 6.33 -34.90 -26.37
C PRO A 27 5.14 -35.29 -25.48
N LEU A 28 4.79 -34.42 -24.54
CA LEU A 28 3.45 -34.38 -23.97
C LEU A 28 2.78 -33.10 -24.47
N VAL A 29 1.71 -33.32 -25.23
CA VAL A 29 0.72 -32.35 -25.66
C VAL A 29 0.14 -31.67 -24.41
N GLY A 30 0.17 -30.34 -24.37
CA GLY A 30 -0.38 -29.54 -23.29
C GLY A 30 -0.64 -28.11 -23.74
N CYS A 31 -1.86 -27.91 -24.25
CA CYS A 31 -2.62 -26.67 -24.45
C CYS A 31 -1.88 -25.36 -24.77
N ASP A 32 -2.09 -24.91 -26.01
CA ASP A 32 -1.93 -23.53 -26.47
C ASP A 32 -2.60 -22.51 -25.54
N SER A 33 -1.91 -21.38 -25.35
CA SER A 33 -2.51 -20.05 -25.39
C SER A 33 -1.42 -19.01 -25.68
N THR A 34 -0.88 -19.05 -26.90
CA THR A 34 -0.40 -17.84 -27.57
C THR A 34 -1.58 -16.89 -27.76
N GLY A 35 -1.51 -15.73 -27.12
CA GLY A 35 -2.51 -14.67 -27.24
C GLY A 35 -1.97 -13.33 -26.77
N SER A 36 -0.90 -12.82 -27.41
CA SER A 36 -0.66 -11.37 -27.41
C SER A 36 -0.88 -10.88 -28.84
N ASN A 37 -2.12 -10.52 -29.12
CA ASN A 37 -2.45 -9.59 -30.17
C ASN A 37 -3.54 -8.66 -29.62
N GLY A 38 -3.11 -7.46 -29.24
CA GLY A 38 -3.96 -6.41 -28.72
C GLY A 38 -3.30 -5.07 -28.95
N GLY A 39 -3.30 -4.61 -30.21
CA GLY A 39 -3.24 -3.18 -30.46
C GLY A 39 -4.56 -2.57 -29.98
N GLY A 40 -4.52 -1.91 -28.82
CA GLY A 40 -5.58 -1.10 -28.27
C GLY A 40 -5.06 0.31 -28.04
N ASN A 41 -5.74 1.29 -28.61
CA ASN A 41 -5.51 2.71 -28.39
C ASN A 41 -6.69 3.21 -27.53
N GLY A 42 -6.39 3.82 -26.38
CA GLY A 42 -7.32 4.10 -25.25
C GLY A 42 -7.24 2.98 -24.20
N ASP A 43 -7.34 3.15 -22.88
CA ASP A 43 -7.85 4.21 -22.01
C ASP A 43 -7.76 3.62 -20.58
N GLY A 44 -7.30 4.38 -19.58
CA GLY A 44 -7.14 3.94 -18.17
C GLY A 44 -5.91 3.06 -17.87
N SER A 45 -4.87 3.60 -17.22
CA SER A 45 -3.74 2.80 -16.72
C SER A 45 -4.22 1.75 -15.72
N ASP A 46 -3.69 0.53 -15.78
CA ASP A 46 -3.87 -0.45 -14.71
C ASP A 46 -3.25 0.06 -13.40
N ALA A 47 -3.74 -0.42 -12.26
CA ALA A 47 -3.13 -0.10 -10.97
C ALA A 47 -1.68 -0.60 -10.93
N VAL A 48 -0.77 0.27 -10.49
CA VAL A 48 0.67 -0.02 -10.34
C VAL A 48 0.85 -1.14 -9.33
N ASP A 49 1.59 -2.17 -9.74
CA ASP A 49 1.81 -3.44 -9.01
C ASP A 49 0.53 -4.23 -8.65
N GLY A 50 -0.59 -3.93 -9.31
CA GLY A 50 -1.86 -4.60 -9.08
C GLY A 50 -2.48 -4.30 -7.71
N PHE A 51 -3.32 -5.21 -7.25
CA PHE A 51 -4.09 -5.07 -6.01
C PHE A 51 -3.54 -5.97 -4.91
N THR A 52 -3.45 -5.42 -3.71
CA THR A 52 -3.17 -6.18 -2.48
C THR A 52 -4.27 -5.96 -1.45
N SER A 53 -4.29 -6.77 -0.41
CA SER A 53 -5.25 -6.65 0.69
C SER A 53 -4.60 -7.08 2.00
N GLN A 54 -4.79 -6.29 3.06
CA GLN A 54 -4.27 -6.58 4.41
C GLN A 54 -5.34 -6.24 5.46
N PRO A 55 -6.27 -7.15 5.78
CA PRO A 55 -7.20 -6.95 6.88
C PRO A 55 -6.43 -7.07 8.21
N ALA A 56 -6.43 -6.02 9.02
CA ALA A 56 -5.73 -5.99 10.30
C ALA A 56 -6.38 -5.02 11.30
N PRO A 57 -6.43 -5.36 12.61
CA PRO A 57 -7.00 -4.49 13.63
C PRO A 57 -5.98 -3.43 14.07
N ILE A 58 -5.83 -2.37 13.29
CA ILE A 58 -4.93 -1.25 13.61
C ILE A 58 -5.54 -0.36 14.70
N VAL A 59 -4.71 0.06 15.65
CA VAL A 59 -5.02 1.08 16.66
C VAL A 59 -4.18 2.31 16.38
N VAL A 60 -4.82 3.40 15.96
CA VAL A 60 -4.13 4.68 15.72
C VAL A 60 -3.78 5.32 17.06
N ASP A 61 -2.56 5.10 17.54
CA ASP A 61 -2.04 5.62 18.81
C ASP A 61 -0.65 6.29 18.70
N GLY A 62 -0.08 6.30 17.49
CA GLY A 62 1.24 6.84 17.18
C GLY A 62 2.38 5.83 17.41
N GLU A 63 2.07 4.63 17.92
CA GLU A 63 2.99 3.50 17.99
C GLU A 63 2.85 2.64 16.71
N GLY A 64 3.80 1.72 16.48
CA GLY A 64 3.90 1.02 15.19
C GLY A 64 3.88 -0.50 15.29
N ASP A 65 3.55 -1.03 16.46
CA ASP A 65 3.75 -2.45 16.81
C ASP A 65 2.76 -3.36 16.06
N ASP A 66 1.52 -2.90 15.87
CA ASP A 66 0.46 -3.58 15.11
C ASP A 66 0.70 -3.59 13.59
N TRP A 67 1.65 -2.79 13.09
CA TRP A 67 2.10 -2.81 11.70
C TRP A 67 3.26 -3.77 11.44
N ALA A 68 3.88 -4.35 12.48
CA ALA A 68 5.16 -5.04 12.37
C ALA A 68 5.12 -6.29 11.47
N GLU A 69 3.97 -6.96 11.38
CA GLU A 69 3.78 -8.15 10.54
C GLU A 69 3.16 -7.84 9.16
N LEU A 70 2.81 -6.56 8.92
CA LEU A 70 2.19 -6.13 7.68
C LEU A 70 3.24 -5.84 6.60
N SER A 71 2.90 -6.19 5.37
CA SER A 71 3.79 -5.95 4.23
C SER A 71 3.75 -4.47 3.85
N VAL A 72 4.92 -3.89 3.61
CA VAL A 72 5.04 -2.55 3.02
C VAL A 72 4.33 -2.56 1.66
N ARG A 73 3.42 -1.59 1.41
CA ARG A 73 2.75 -1.45 0.12
C ARG A 73 3.66 -0.78 -0.91
N TYR A 74 4.50 0.14 -0.46
CA TYR A 74 5.45 0.87 -1.28
C TYR A 74 6.68 1.26 -0.46
N ASP A 75 7.85 1.11 -1.07
CA ASP A 75 9.16 1.35 -0.49
C ASP A 75 9.99 2.12 -1.51
N ASP A 76 10.44 3.31 -1.13
CA ASP A 76 11.29 4.18 -1.93
C ASP A 76 12.29 4.92 -1.02
N ALA A 77 13.36 5.40 -1.64
CA ALA A 77 14.34 6.25 -0.97
C ALA A 77 13.76 7.63 -0.60
N GLY A 78 12.64 8.03 -1.21
CA GLY A 78 12.04 9.36 -1.12
C GLY A 78 12.81 10.37 -1.98
N ASP A 79 12.08 11.26 -2.63
CA ASP A 79 12.65 12.38 -3.38
C ASP A 79 11.89 13.70 -3.11
N GLY A 80 12.06 14.71 -3.96
CA GLY A 80 11.46 16.02 -3.72
C GLY A 80 11.76 16.64 -2.35
N ASP A 81 10.85 17.51 -1.89
CA ASP A 81 11.02 18.25 -0.64
C ASP A 81 10.68 17.41 0.59
N ILE A 82 9.54 16.71 0.60
CA ILE A 82 9.10 15.92 1.78
C ILE A 82 9.73 14.51 1.80
N GLY A 83 9.99 13.89 0.65
CA GLY A 83 10.51 12.52 0.53
C GLY A 83 9.52 11.47 1.01
N ILE A 84 8.62 10.98 0.18
CA ILE A 84 7.68 9.90 0.52
C ILE A 84 8.46 8.57 0.49
N GLU A 85 8.82 8.03 1.66
CA GLU A 85 9.68 6.85 1.76
C GLU A 85 8.87 5.55 1.76
N HIS A 86 7.85 5.45 2.62
CA HIS A 86 7.12 4.19 2.82
C HIS A 86 5.62 4.40 2.98
N LEU A 87 4.84 3.50 2.39
CA LEU A 87 3.41 3.37 2.65
C LEU A 87 3.08 1.94 3.08
N TRP A 88 2.36 1.80 4.19
CA TRP A 88 1.58 0.60 4.50
C TRP A 88 0.10 0.91 4.38
N MET A 89 -0.67 -0.13 4.09
CA MET A 89 -2.12 -0.07 4.03
C MET A 89 -2.71 -1.25 4.78
N ALA A 90 -3.72 -0.99 5.58
CA ALA A 90 -4.50 -2.00 6.28
C ALA A 90 -5.97 -1.61 6.31
N HIS A 91 -6.85 -2.54 6.66
CA HIS A 91 -8.27 -2.19 6.81
C HIS A 91 -8.98 -3.05 7.87
N THR A 92 -10.06 -2.46 8.40
CA THR A 92 -11.17 -3.17 9.05
C THR A 92 -12.45 -2.88 8.26
N GLU A 93 -13.59 -3.40 8.71
CA GLU A 93 -14.89 -3.02 8.16
C GLU A 93 -15.16 -1.52 8.28
N GLN A 94 -14.62 -0.87 9.33
CA GLN A 94 -14.91 0.53 9.64
C GLN A 94 -13.90 1.51 9.04
N HIS A 95 -12.64 1.12 8.88
CA HIS A 95 -11.59 2.07 8.48
C HIS A 95 -10.65 1.51 7.42
N LEU A 96 -10.19 2.38 6.53
CA LEU A 96 -8.94 2.23 5.81
C LEU A 96 -7.83 2.89 6.65
N PHE A 97 -6.73 2.19 6.86
CA PHE A 97 -5.58 2.70 7.58
C PHE A 97 -4.39 2.85 6.64
N LEU A 98 -3.67 3.96 6.79
CA LEU A 98 -2.38 4.21 6.14
C LEU A 98 -1.33 4.40 7.23
N ARG A 99 -0.13 3.85 7.01
CA ARG A 99 1.07 4.29 7.71
C ARG A 99 2.02 4.88 6.70
N LEU A 100 2.42 6.12 6.93
CA LEU A 100 3.24 6.89 6.01
C LEU A 100 4.56 7.26 6.69
N THR A 101 5.68 6.95 6.05
CA THR A 101 6.99 7.48 6.43
C THR A 101 7.46 8.47 5.38
N VAL A 102 7.97 9.62 5.84
CA VAL A 102 8.53 10.66 4.99
C VAL A 102 9.99 10.99 5.36
N GLY A 103 10.72 11.68 4.48
CA GLY A 103 12.17 11.92 4.48
C GLY A 103 12.68 12.72 5.67
N GLN A 104 11.86 13.64 6.16
CA GLN A 104 12.20 14.55 7.25
C GLN A 104 11.02 14.76 8.20
N PRO A 105 11.27 15.13 9.48
CA PRO A 105 10.17 15.43 10.38
C PRO A 105 9.35 16.62 9.88
N ILE A 106 8.05 16.44 9.64
CA ILE A 106 7.10 17.49 9.26
C ILE A 106 5.98 17.59 10.28
N ASP A 107 5.31 18.74 10.37
CA ASP A 107 3.97 18.77 10.95
C ASP A 107 3.01 18.33 9.86
N LEU A 108 2.34 17.18 10.02
CA LEU A 108 1.47 16.67 8.96
C LEU A 108 0.28 17.60 8.72
N LEU A 109 -0.19 18.33 9.74
CA LEU A 109 -1.42 19.10 9.67
C LEU A 109 -1.21 20.58 9.37
N GLU A 110 0.05 21.01 9.19
CA GLU A 110 0.42 22.40 8.91
C GLU A 110 1.58 22.51 7.91
N GLU A 111 1.58 23.60 7.13
CA GLU A 111 2.74 24.05 6.33
C GLU A 111 3.36 23.00 5.37
N ASN A 112 2.55 22.10 4.82
CA ASN A 112 2.97 21.13 3.81
C ASN A 112 1.96 21.01 2.67
N ASP A 113 2.41 20.48 1.54
CA ASP A 113 1.62 20.25 0.33
C ASP A 113 1.36 18.75 0.04
N LEU A 114 1.67 17.88 1.01
CA LEU A 114 1.43 16.44 0.90
C LEU A 114 -0.07 16.21 0.66
N THR A 115 -0.37 15.61 -0.48
CA THR A 115 -1.73 15.37 -0.95
C THR A 115 -1.96 13.88 -1.17
N LEU A 116 -3.02 13.37 -0.56
CA LEU A 116 -3.56 12.03 -0.76
C LEU A 116 -4.61 12.08 -1.88
N TYR A 117 -4.50 11.17 -2.84
CA TYR A 117 -5.45 10.95 -3.93
C TYR A 117 -6.11 9.58 -3.74
N LEU A 118 -7.44 9.55 -3.68
CA LEU A 118 -8.22 8.32 -3.62
C LEU A 118 -9.16 8.25 -4.82
N ASP A 119 -8.96 7.24 -5.65
CA ASP A 119 -9.89 6.75 -6.67
C ASP A 119 -10.59 5.54 -6.04
N THR A 120 -11.81 5.76 -5.53
CA THR A 120 -12.51 4.86 -4.62
C THR A 120 -13.54 3.97 -5.31
N ASP A 121 -13.78 4.21 -6.60
CA ASP A 121 -14.57 3.34 -7.47
C ASP A 121 -13.70 2.51 -8.44
N ASN A 122 -12.38 2.74 -8.44
CA ASN A 122 -11.39 2.07 -9.28
C ASN A 122 -11.64 2.30 -10.78
N ASP A 123 -12.18 3.48 -11.13
CA ASP A 123 -12.37 3.95 -12.49
C ASP A 123 -11.52 5.22 -12.74
N PRO A 124 -10.39 5.12 -13.47
CA PRO A 124 -9.53 6.29 -13.71
C PRO A 124 -10.18 7.37 -14.60
N THR A 125 -11.40 7.13 -15.10
CA THR A 125 -12.15 8.05 -15.95
C THR A 125 -13.22 8.86 -15.19
N THR A 126 -13.43 8.56 -13.91
CA THR A 126 -14.30 9.33 -12.99
C THR A 126 -13.47 10.34 -12.19
N GLY A 127 -14.04 10.92 -11.13
CA GLY A 127 -13.36 11.86 -10.26
C GLY A 127 -12.69 13.07 -10.95
N GLU A 128 -11.66 13.61 -10.28
CA GLU A 128 -10.74 14.58 -10.85
C GLU A 128 -9.45 13.86 -11.29
N ALA A 129 -9.02 14.09 -12.53
CA ALA A 129 -7.82 13.47 -13.07
C ALA A 129 -6.54 13.92 -12.37
N ALA A 130 -5.83 12.99 -11.72
CA ALA A 130 -4.52 13.25 -11.10
C ALA A 130 -3.71 11.94 -10.99
N LEU A 131 -2.41 11.96 -11.29
CA LEU A 131 -1.52 10.78 -11.16
C LEU A 131 -2.00 9.53 -11.94
N GLY A 132 -2.74 9.70 -13.03
CA GLY A 132 -3.38 8.59 -13.77
C GLY A 132 -4.59 7.97 -13.06
N LEU A 133 -5.14 8.67 -12.06
CA LEU A 133 -6.34 8.30 -11.31
C LEU A 133 -7.51 9.23 -11.65
N GLY A 134 -8.72 8.70 -11.46
CA GLY A 134 -9.95 9.47 -11.36
C GLY A 134 -10.24 9.67 -9.87
N ALA A 135 -9.70 10.73 -9.25
CA ALA A 135 -9.76 10.86 -7.81
C ALA A 135 -11.12 11.37 -7.32
N GLU A 136 -11.88 10.53 -6.62
CA GLU A 136 -13.07 10.92 -5.86
C GLU A 136 -12.74 11.86 -4.70
N LEU A 137 -11.54 11.71 -4.10
CA LEU A 137 -11.03 12.61 -3.07
C LEU A 137 -9.57 12.98 -3.32
N GLN A 138 -9.30 14.28 -3.27
CA GLN A 138 -7.98 14.85 -3.05
C GLN A 138 -7.95 15.47 -1.66
N TRP A 139 -7.00 15.09 -0.81
CA TRP A 139 -6.87 15.62 0.55
C TRP A 139 -5.46 16.13 0.79
N THR A 140 -5.30 17.42 1.02
CA THR A 140 -3.99 18.03 1.31
C THR A 140 -3.83 18.23 2.81
N PHE A 141 -2.93 17.47 3.43
CA PHE A 141 -2.84 17.36 4.89
C PHE A 141 -2.50 18.68 5.57
N GLY A 142 -1.46 19.39 5.09
CA GLY A 142 -1.01 20.66 5.67
C GLY A 142 -2.01 21.82 5.55
N GLN A 143 -3.06 21.64 4.77
CA GLN A 143 -4.13 22.61 4.57
C GLN A 143 -5.44 22.16 5.22
N ARG A 144 -5.50 20.89 5.68
CA ARG A 144 -6.67 20.28 6.31
C ARG A 144 -7.95 20.46 5.51
N THR A 145 -7.79 20.40 4.19
CA THR A 145 -8.85 20.64 3.22
C THR A 145 -8.75 19.59 2.13
N GLY A 146 -9.92 19.16 1.64
CA GLY A 146 -10.01 18.27 0.50
C GLY A 146 -10.92 18.81 -0.58
N ARG A 147 -10.87 18.15 -1.72
CA ARG A 147 -11.75 18.41 -2.86
C ARG A 147 -12.27 17.08 -3.39
N LEU A 148 -13.59 16.97 -3.52
CA LEU A 148 -14.24 15.84 -4.15
C LEU A 148 -14.11 15.92 -5.67
N GLY A 149 -14.27 14.79 -6.36
CA GLY A 149 -14.24 14.72 -7.84
C GLY A 149 -15.25 15.64 -8.55
N ASN A 150 -16.34 16.01 -7.88
CA ASN A 150 -17.31 16.99 -8.39
C ASN A 150 -16.93 18.46 -8.11
N GLY A 151 -15.78 18.69 -7.50
CA GLY A 151 -15.22 19.99 -7.17
C GLY A 151 -15.65 20.60 -5.84
N GLN A 152 -16.52 19.96 -5.07
CA GLN A 152 -16.89 20.41 -3.72
C GLN A 152 -15.68 20.33 -2.77
N THR A 153 -15.49 21.37 -1.97
CA THR A 153 -14.48 21.38 -0.89
C THR A 153 -15.03 20.69 0.34
N VAL A 154 -14.20 19.89 1.01
CA VAL A 154 -14.53 19.14 2.22
C VAL A 154 -13.53 19.41 3.34
N SER A 155 -13.99 19.32 4.57
CA SER A 155 -13.15 19.43 5.78
C SER A 155 -12.85 18.05 6.37
N HIS A 156 -12.08 18.05 7.45
CA HIS A 156 -11.63 16.84 8.14
C HIS A 156 -12.79 15.98 8.66
N GLU A 157 -13.82 16.61 9.21
CA GLU A 157 -15.01 15.93 9.73
C GLU A 157 -15.88 15.31 8.62
N ASP A 158 -15.86 15.86 7.41
CA ASP A 158 -16.66 15.35 6.29
C ASP A 158 -16.17 13.98 5.82
N ILE A 159 -14.86 13.70 6.00
CA ILE A 159 -14.21 12.47 5.52
C ILE A 159 -13.74 11.54 6.64
N GLY A 160 -14.02 11.89 7.91
CA GLY A 160 -13.68 11.06 9.07
C GLY A 160 -12.20 10.68 9.17
N ILE A 161 -11.28 11.55 8.72
CA ILE A 161 -9.85 11.26 8.73
C ILE A 161 -9.27 11.47 10.14
N ILE A 162 -8.38 10.61 10.63
CA ILE A 162 -7.76 10.72 11.96
C ILE A 162 -6.27 10.41 11.85
N PRO A 163 -5.39 11.43 11.84
CA PRO A 163 -3.95 11.24 11.80
C PRO A 163 -3.29 11.35 13.18
N LEU A 164 -2.29 10.52 13.45
CA LEU A 164 -1.34 10.65 14.56
C LEU A 164 0.11 10.41 14.11
N PRO A 165 1.11 10.98 14.80
CA PRO A 165 0.95 12.00 15.84
C PRO A 165 0.55 13.36 15.24
N THR A 166 0.01 14.27 16.07
CA THR A 166 -0.34 15.65 15.66
C THR A 166 0.81 16.65 15.86
N VAL A 167 2.03 16.15 16.03
CA VAL A 167 3.24 16.96 16.19
C VAL A 167 4.24 16.55 15.12
N ARG A 168 5.37 17.27 15.04
CA ARG A 168 6.40 16.96 14.05
C ARG A 168 6.92 15.54 14.20
N ALA A 169 6.80 14.75 13.13
CA ALA A 169 7.28 13.37 13.07
C ALA A 169 7.70 12.99 11.65
N LYS A 170 8.44 11.87 11.52
CA LYS A 170 8.74 11.23 10.22
C LYS A 170 7.70 10.19 9.83
N THR A 171 6.93 9.68 10.79
CA THR A 171 6.01 8.55 10.56
C THR A 171 4.67 8.87 11.17
N PHE A 172 3.63 8.62 10.39
CA PHE A 172 2.25 8.92 10.72
C PHE A 172 1.38 7.71 10.50
N GLU A 173 0.41 7.53 11.36
CA GLU A 173 -0.73 6.65 11.19
C GLU A 173 -1.95 7.49 10.84
N ILE A 174 -2.74 7.05 9.87
CA ILE A 174 -3.90 7.77 9.37
C ILE A 174 -5.04 6.78 9.22
N ALA A 175 -6.14 6.98 9.95
CA ALA A 175 -7.40 6.29 9.70
C ALA A 175 -8.32 7.14 8.83
N LEU A 176 -9.08 6.49 7.95
CA LEU A 176 -10.14 7.06 7.13
C LEU A 176 -11.41 6.26 7.38
N ASP A 177 -12.51 6.93 7.73
CA ASP A 177 -13.81 6.29 7.94
C ASP A 177 -14.38 5.79 6.60
N ARG A 178 -14.58 4.47 6.49
CA ARG A 178 -15.14 3.84 5.29
C ARG A 178 -16.61 4.18 5.07
N SER A 179 -17.30 4.66 6.10
CA SER A 179 -18.69 5.10 6.04
C SER A 179 -18.85 6.60 5.76
N ALA A 180 -17.76 7.33 5.49
CA ALA A 180 -17.83 8.75 5.17
C ALA A 180 -18.72 9.02 3.95
N GLU A 181 -19.64 9.98 4.09
CA GLU A 181 -20.57 10.42 3.04
C GLU A 181 -20.43 11.92 2.74
N PRO A 182 -19.24 12.42 2.35
CA PRO A 182 -19.04 13.84 2.10
C PRO A 182 -19.96 14.28 0.94
N GLY A 183 -20.71 15.36 1.14
CA GLY A 183 -21.71 15.82 0.16
C GLY A 183 -22.93 14.91 0.01
N GLY A 184 -23.13 13.94 0.92
CA GLY A 184 -24.26 13.01 0.93
C GLY A 184 -24.10 11.81 -0.02
N GLN A 185 -22.88 11.52 -0.46
CA GLN A 185 -22.54 10.36 -1.29
C GLN A 185 -21.42 9.59 -0.61
N ALA A 186 -21.53 8.26 -0.57
CA ALA A 186 -20.50 7.40 0.00
C ALA A 186 -19.17 7.62 -0.70
N LEU A 187 -18.13 7.94 0.08
CA LEU A 187 -16.78 8.10 -0.45
C LEU A 187 -16.22 6.76 -0.92
N PHE A 188 -16.41 5.69 -0.14
CA PHE A 188 -15.98 4.34 -0.53
C PHE A 188 -17.16 3.57 -1.11
N SER A 189 -17.28 3.57 -2.44
CA SER A 189 -18.43 2.97 -3.13
C SER A 189 -18.18 1.55 -3.66
N GLY A 190 -16.91 1.13 -3.74
CA GLY A 190 -16.49 -0.21 -4.14
C GLY A 190 -15.52 -0.87 -3.15
N ASP A 191 -15.21 -2.14 -3.42
CA ASP A 191 -14.25 -2.92 -2.64
C ASP A 191 -12.80 -2.78 -3.14
N ARG A 192 -12.61 -2.12 -4.28
CA ARG A 192 -11.28 -1.84 -4.85
C ARG A 192 -11.11 -0.35 -5.02
N LEU A 193 -9.93 0.12 -4.67
CA LEU A 193 -9.53 1.51 -4.84
C LEU A 193 -8.10 1.58 -5.35
N ARG A 194 -7.73 2.77 -5.83
CA ARG A 194 -6.36 3.14 -6.11
C ARG A 194 -5.99 4.35 -5.28
N ILE A 195 -4.77 4.34 -4.77
CA ILE A 195 -4.23 5.42 -3.94
C ILE A 195 -2.99 6.01 -4.58
N GLY A 196 -2.85 7.33 -4.49
CA GLY A 196 -1.60 8.03 -4.79
C GLY A 196 -1.30 9.06 -3.71
N LEU A 197 -0.02 9.38 -3.54
CA LEU A 197 0.41 10.54 -2.78
C LEU A 197 1.33 11.40 -3.65
N SER A 198 1.33 12.71 -3.41
CA SER A 198 2.34 13.59 -3.97
C SER A 198 2.67 14.76 -3.04
N SER A 199 3.89 15.25 -3.13
CA SER A 199 4.36 16.49 -2.51
C SER A 199 5.41 17.12 -3.43
N GLY A 200 5.76 18.40 -3.26
CA GLY A 200 6.71 19.13 -4.11
C GLY A 200 7.90 18.31 -4.64
N GLY A 201 7.78 17.82 -5.87
CA GLY A 201 8.83 17.06 -6.58
C GLY A 201 8.87 15.55 -6.34
N ASP A 202 7.95 14.99 -5.55
CA ASP A 202 7.84 13.57 -5.20
C ASP A 202 6.42 13.05 -5.41
N ARG A 203 6.30 11.79 -5.85
CA ARG A 203 5.03 11.06 -5.83
C ARG A 203 5.20 9.58 -5.55
N LEU A 204 4.12 9.01 -5.04
CA LEU A 204 3.93 7.59 -4.84
C LEU A 204 2.62 7.15 -5.52
N PRO A 205 2.64 6.13 -6.39
CA PRO A 205 3.83 5.58 -7.05
C PRO A 205 4.41 6.58 -8.06
N ASP A 206 5.62 6.29 -8.53
CA ASP A 206 6.27 7.04 -9.61
C ASP A 206 5.59 6.89 -10.96
N GLU A 207 4.92 5.77 -11.23
CA GLU A 207 4.13 5.57 -12.45
C GLU A 207 2.68 6.09 -12.31
N ASP A 208 2.05 6.37 -13.45
CA ASP A 208 0.64 6.73 -13.50
C ASP A 208 -0.25 5.49 -13.26
N GLY A 209 -1.36 5.67 -12.53
CA GLY A 209 -2.34 4.61 -12.24
C GLY A 209 -2.48 4.28 -10.76
N GLY A 210 -1.64 4.84 -9.88
CA GLY A 210 -1.72 4.67 -8.43
C GLY A 210 -1.51 3.22 -7.96
N LEU A 211 -1.44 3.04 -6.65
CA LEU A 211 -1.31 1.72 -6.04
C LEU A 211 -2.69 1.09 -5.82
N GLY A 212 -2.91 -0.12 -6.34
CA GLY A 212 -4.16 -0.84 -6.12
C GLY A 212 -4.27 -1.41 -4.70
N TYR A 213 -5.46 -1.31 -4.12
CA TYR A 213 -5.82 -1.92 -2.84
C TYR A 213 -7.25 -2.48 -2.87
N GLU A 214 -7.46 -3.63 -2.22
CA GLU A 214 -8.76 -4.32 -2.15
C GLU A 214 -9.17 -4.53 -0.69
N PHE A 215 -10.40 -4.18 -0.36
CA PHE A 215 -11.05 -4.56 0.89
C PHE A 215 -11.47 -6.02 0.79
N SER A 216 -10.94 -6.86 1.67
CA SER A 216 -11.30 -8.27 1.79
C SER A 216 -12.03 -8.52 3.09
N ALA A 217 -12.66 -9.70 3.20
CA ALA A 217 -13.27 -10.09 4.46
C ALA A 217 -12.19 -10.31 5.53
N THR A 218 -12.37 -9.70 6.70
CA THR A 218 -11.56 -10.04 7.88
C THR A 218 -11.95 -11.45 8.31
N GLU A 219 -11.04 -12.42 8.23
CA GLU A 219 -11.27 -13.71 8.88
C GLU A 219 -11.29 -13.48 10.40
N VAL A 220 -12.48 -13.32 10.97
CA VAL A 220 -12.67 -13.44 12.41
C VAL A 220 -12.45 -14.91 12.74
N THR A 221 -11.21 -15.29 13.08
CA THR A 221 -10.99 -16.56 13.78
C THR A 221 -11.66 -16.43 15.14
N ALA A 222 -12.94 -16.78 15.21
CA ALA A 222 -13.69 -16.95 16.43
C ALA A 222 -13.23 -18.21 17.16
N ASP A 223 -11.95 -18.29 17.53
CA ASP A 223 -11.42 -19.22 18.52
C ASP A 223 -11.44 -18.57 19.92
N GLY A 224 -12.46 -17.75 20.19
CA GLY A 224 -12.84 -17.43 21.56
C GLY A 224 -13.40 -18.70 22.19
N PRO A 225 -12.99 -19.09 23.41
CA PRO A 225 -13.51 -20.30 24.04
C PRO A 225 -15.03 -20.22 24.15
N SER A 226 -15.74 -21.11 23.43
CA SER A 226 -17.14 -21.40 23.73
C SER A 226 -17.20 -21.85 25.18
N ILE A 227 -17.81 -21.04 26.06
CA ILE A 227 -18.31 -21.57 27.31
C ILE A 227 -19.58 -22.35 26.94
N ASP A 228 -19.37 -23.60 26.55
CA ASP A 228 -20.46 -24.57 26.50
C ASP A 228 -21.07 -24.63 27.90
N ARG A 229 -22.33 -24.19 27.97
CA ARG A 229 -23.14 -24.29 29.17
C ARG A 229 -23.27 -25.79 29.48
N PRO A 230 -22.86 -26.27 30.67
CA PRO A 230 -22.93 -27.70 30.96
C PRO A 230 -24.38 -28.17 30.86
N VAL A 231 -24.58 -29.26 30.14
CA VAL A 231 -25.88 -29.92 30.05
C VAL A 231 -26.05 -30.80 31.29
N ALA A 232 -27.11 -30.49 32.04
CA ALA A 232 -27.65 -31.13 33.25
C ALA A 232 -26.89 -30.92 34.56
#